data_AF-A0ABD1GKM3-F1
#
_entry.id   AF-A0ABD1GKM3-F1
#
_cell.length_a   1.000
_cell.length_b   1.000
_cell.length_c   1.000
_cell.angle_alpha   90.00
_cell.angle_beta   90.00
_cell.angle_gamma   90.00
#
_symmetry.space_group_name_H-M   'P 1'
#
loop_
_entity.id
_entity.type
_entity.pdbx_description
1 polymer ?
#
loop_
_entity_poly.entity_id
_entity_poly.type
_entity_poly.pdbx_seq_one_letter_code
_entity_poly.pdbx_strand_id
1 'polypeptide(L)'
;MGEVSTTMKMEDLMNYSNNLIEVLKEEKDIANLRHFLRQASALQSQCDKDFNDVQKSIEDYEQKIHTCKQKAAAAESESAADAKLDSLQKELEEEQNLELIVNEIDDLEHKRETVEEQRQTIKKLDQDQVRAQMKLSMYASVTNTIPYLGNPSRISGHIVERDRKVVEKFEFDPSTATTFDTCNSIWKMIDLA
;
A
#
# COMPACT_ATOMS: atom_id res chain seq x y z
N MET A 1 -17.63 -63.22 45.25
CA MET A 1 -18.48 -62.91 46.43
C MET A 1 -19.84 -63.51 46.10
N GLY A 2 -20.15 -64.73 46.53
CA GLY A 2 -20.59 -65.04 47.88
C GLY A 2 -22.10 -65.27 47.82
N GLU A 3 -22.52 -66.43 47.29
CA GLU A 3 -23.93 -66.81 47.25
C GLU A 3 -24.43 -67.00 48.68
N VAL A 4 -25.23 -66.05 49.16
CA VAL A 4 -25.94 -66.17 50.43
C VAL A 4 -27.14 -67.07 50.17
N SER A 5 -26.99 -68.37 50.42
CA SER A 5 -28.16 -69.25 50.59
C SER A 5 -28.90 -68.81 51.86
N THR A 6 -29.92 -67.98 51.69
CA THR A 6 -30.94 -67.73 52.71
C THR A 6 -31.74 -69.03 52.92
N THR A 7 -31.25 -69.89 53.80
CA THR A 7 -32.02 -71.03 54.32
C THR A 7 -33.08 -70.49 55.29
N MET A 8 -34.26 -70.17 54.76
CA MET A 8 -35.42 -69.71 55.54
C MET A 8 -35.93 -70.85 56.43
N LYS A 9 -36.11 -70.60 57.73
CA LYS A 9 -36.61 -71.61 58.67
C LYS A 9 -38.06 -71.96 58.32
N MET A 10 -38.42 -73.24 58.41
CA MET A 10 -39.75 -73.77 58.07
C MET A 10 -40.90 -73.05 58.80
N GLU A 11 -40.64 -72.61 60.04
CA GLU A 11 -41.61 -71.91 60.89
C GLU A 11 -41.87 -70.48 60.42
N ASP A 12 -40.82 -69.78 59.96
CA ASP A 12 -40.94 -68.47 59.32
C ASP A 12 -41.67 -68.59 57.97
N LEU A 13 -41.40 -69.65 57.22
CA LEU A 13 -42.10 -69.96 55.96
C LEU A 13 -43.60 -70.22 56.19
N MET A 14 -43.95 -71.00 57.22
CA MET A 14 -45.35 -71.26 57.58
C MET A 14 -46.08 -70.00 58.06
N ASN A 15 -45.42 -69.15 58.84
CA ASN A 15 -46.00 -67.87 59.24
C ASN A 15 -46.22 -66.94 58.04
N TYR A 16 -45.25 -66.85 57.12
CA TYR A 16 -45.41 -66.10 55.87
C TYR A 16 -46.54 -66.66 55.01
N SER A 17 -46.65 -67.98 54.87
CA SER A 17 -47.73 -68.59 54.10
C SER A 17 -49.10 -68.32 54.73
N ASN A 18 -49.20 -68.42 56.06
CA ASN A 18 -50.45 -68.13 56.77
C ASN A 18 -50.86 -66.66 56.63
N ASN A 19 -49.92 -65.73 56.77
CA ASN A 19 -50.17 -64.30 56.52
C ASN A 19 -50.59 -64.03 55.07
N LEU A 20 -50.00 -64.73 54.09
CA LEU A 20 -50.37 -64.61 52.69
C LEU A 20 -51.81 -65.11 52.43
N ILE A 21 -52.18 -66.23 53.06
CA ILE A 21 -53.53 -66.80 52.99
C ILE A 21 -54.55 -65.85 53.63
N GLU A 22 -54.19 -65.20 54.74
CA GLU A 22 -55.07 -64.23 55.41
C GLU A 22 -55.25 -62.94 54.59
N VAL A 23 -54.20 -62.47 53.91
CA VAL A 23 -54.23 -61.28 53.05
C VAL A 23 -54.92 -61.53 51.70
N LEU A 24 -54.90 -62.77 51.19
CA LEU A 24 -55.52 -63.16 49.90
C LEU A 24 -56.86 -63.89 50.09
N LYS A 25 -57.53 -63.63 51.21
CA LYS A 25 -58.70 -64.39 51.65
C LYS A 25 -59.94 -64.15 50.79
N GLU A 26 -60.07 -62.97 50.19
CA GLU A 26 -61.17 -62.65 49.26
C GLU A 26 -60.71 -62.71 47.80
N GLU A 27 -61.58 -63.21 46.92
CA GLU A 27 -61.31 -63.23 45.46
C GLU A 27 -61.05 -61.82 44.89
N LYS A 28 -61.63 -60.80 45.54
CA LYS A 28 -61.42 -59.39 45.24
C LYS A 28 -59.98 -58.94 45.47
N ASP A 29 -59.27 -59.48 46.46
CA ASP A 29 -57.88 -59.13 46.76
C ASP A 29 -56.94 -59.65 45.67
N ILE A 30 -57.18 -60.88 45.21
CA ILE A 30 -56.46 -61.46 44.07
C ILE A 30 -56.71 -60.65 42.79
N ALA A 31 -57.95 -60.18 42.57
CA ALA A 31 -58.29 -59.33 41.43
C ALA A 31 -57.60 -57.96 41.51
N ASN A 32 -57.55 -57.34 42.70
CA ASN A 32 -56.83 -56.09 42.95
C ASN A 32 -55.33 -56.25 42.70
N LEU A 33 -54.72 -57.34 43.14
CA LEU A 33 -53.29 -57.59 42.98
C LEU A 33 -52.92 -57.78 41.50
N ARG A 34 -53.74 -58.49 40.71
CA ARG A 34 -53.56 -58.57 39.25
C ARG A 34 -53.73 -57.21 38.58
N HIS A 35 -54.67 -56.39 39.05
CA HIS A 35 -54.87 -55.04 38.53
C HIS A 35 -53.65 -54.15 38.82
N PHE A 36 -53.13 -54.17 40.05
CA PHE A 36 -51.90 -53.45 40.40
C PHE A 36 -50.70 -53.92 39.59
N LEU A 37 -50.56 -55.23 39.37
CA LEU A 37 -49.47 -55.77 38.57
C LEU A 37 -49.57 -55.32 37.10
N ARG A 38 -50.78 -55.29 36.53
CA ARG A 38 -51.02 -54.70 35.21
C ARG A 38 -50.68 -53.21 35.16
N GLN A 39 -51.10 -52.43 36.15
CA GLN A 39 -50.77 -51.00 36.23
C GLN A 39 -49.26 -50.79 36.35
N ALA A 40 -48.57 -51.56 37.18
CA ALA A 40 -47.12 -51.48 37.33
C ALA A 40 -46.40 -51.82 36.02
N SER A 41 -46.83 -52.87 35.30
CA SER A 41 -46.27 -53.21 33.99
C SER A 41 -46.53 -52.14 32.93
N ALA A 42 -47.72 -51.53 32.93
CA ALA A 42 -48.06 -50.46 32.01
C ALA A 42 -47.25 -49.19 32.31
N LEU A 43 -47.09 -48.85 33.59
CA LEU A 43 -46.27 -47.73 34.04
C LEU A 43 -44.80 -47.95 33.68
N GLN A 44 -44.27 -49.14 33.90
CA GLN A 44 -42.90 -49.50 33.52
C GLN A 44 -42.71 -49.34 32.01
N SER A 45 -43.61 -49.90 31.18
CA SER A 45 -43.55 -49.74 29.73
C SER A 45 -43.63 -48.28 29.28
N GLN A 46 -44.41 -47.45 29.98
CA GLN A 46 -44.48 -46.01 29.70
C GLN A 46 -43.18 -45.30 30.10
N CYS A 47 -42.62 -45.59 31.27
CA CYS A 47 -41.35 -45.04 31.71
C CYS A 47 -40.21 -45.42 30.75
N ASP A 48 -40.17 -46.66 30.27
CA ASP A 48 -39.17 -47.11 29.31
C ASP A 48 -39.31 -46.36 27.98
N LYS A 49 -40.56 -46.12 27.54
CA LYS A 49 -40.83 -45.33 26.34
C LYS A 49 -40.38 -43.87 26.52
N ASP A 50 -40.77 -43.23 27.61
CA ASP A 50 -40.41 -41.84 27.90
C ASP A 50 -38.88 -41.69 28.03
N PHE A 51 -38.21 -42.65 28.67
CA PHE A 51 -36.75 -42.68 28.77
C PHE A 51 -36.09 -42.76 27.38
N ASN A 52 -36.55 -43.67 26.52
CA ASN A 52 -36.02 -43.80 25.16
C ASN A 52 -36.29 -42.54 24.32
N ASP A 53 -37.47 -41.92 24.46
CA ASP A 53 -37.82 -40.69 23.75
C ASP A 53 -36.94 -39.51 24.19
N VAL A 54 -36.69 -39.38 25.51
CA VAL A 54 -35.77 -38.38 26.06
C VAL A 54 -34.34 -38.64 25.61
N GLN A 55 -33.87 -39.90 25.69
CA GLN A 55 -32.53 -40.26 25.27
C GLN A 55 -32.29 -39.94 23.78
N LYS A 56 -33.23 -40.30 22.91
CA LYS A 56 -33.18 -39.96 21.48
C LYS A 56 -33.14 -38.45 21.26
N SER A 57 -33.92 -37.69 22.02
CA SER A 57 -33.93 -36.23 21.93
C SER A 57 -32.58 -35.63 22.35
N ILE A 58 -31.95 -36.17 23.40
CA ILE A 58 -30.61 -35.76 23.85
C ILE A 58 -29.58 -36.00 22.74
N GLU A 59 -29.55 -37.20 22.16
CA GLU A 59 -28.63 -37.55 21.05
C GLU A 59 -28.81 -36.60 19.85
N ASP A 60 -30.05 -36.29 19.48
CA ASP A 60 -30.37 -35.32 18.42
C ASP A 60 -29.82 -33.91 18.73
N TYR A 61 -29.95 -33.43 19.97
CA TYR A 61 -29.42 -32.14 20.38
C TYR A 61 -27.89 -32.11 20.41
N GLU A 62 -27.26 -33.19 20.88
CA GLU A 62 -25.80 -33.32 20.86
C GLU A 62 -25.26 -33.25 19.43
N GLN A 63 -25.91 -33.94 18.48
CA GLN A 63 -25.53 -33.92 17.08
C GLN A 63 -25.70 -32.52 16.46
N LYS A 64 -26.79 -31.82 16.79
CA LYS A 64 -27.01 -30.42 16.37
C LYS A 64 -25.95 -29.48 16.93
N ILE A 65 -25.60 -29.62 18.22
CA ILE A 65 -24.55 -28.81 18.87
C ILE A 65 -23.20 -29.05 18.19
N HIS A 66 -22.84 -30.30 17.92
CA HIS A 66 -21.60 -30.64 17.22
C HIS A 66 -21.54 -30.00 15.83
N THR A 67 -22.61 -30.11 15.05
CA THR A 67 -22.73 -29.50 13.73
C THR A 67 -22.59 -27.96 13.81
N CYS A 68 -23.20 -27.34 14.81
CA CYS A 68 -23.13 -25.90 15.00
C CYS A 68 -21.70 -25.44 15.35
N LYS A 69 -21.00 -26.18 16.22
CA LYS A 69 -19.59 -25.91 16.55
C LYS A 69 -18.66 -26.02 15.34
N GLN A 70 -18.84 -27.03 14.50
CA GLN A 70 -18.04 -27.16 13.27
C GLN A 70 -18.28 -26.00 12.31
N LYS A 71 -19.53 -25.59 12.13
CA LYS A 71 -19.86 -24.43 11.28
C LYS A 71 -19.29 -23.13 11.83
N ALA A 72 -19.34 -22.92 13.15
CA ALA A 72 -18.74 -21.76 13.78
C ALA A 72 -17.22 -21.71 13.56
N ALA A 73 -16.52 -22.82 13.80
CA ALA A 73 -15.07 -22.90 13.58
C ALA A 73 -14.68 -22.68 12.10
N ALA A 74 -15.48 -23.19 11.16
CA ALA A 74 -15.27 -22.96 9.73
C ALA A 74 -15.45 -21.48 9.37
N ALA A 75 -16.51 -20.84 9.86
CA ALA A 75 -16.78 -19.42 9.62
C ALA A 75 -15.72 -18.50 10.23
N GLU A 76 -15.23 -18.83 11.44
CA GLU A 76 -14.11 -18.11 12.07
C GLU A 76 -12.82 -18.24 11.25
N SER A 77 -12.51 -19.44 10.76
CA SER A 77 -11.34 -19.67 9.90
C SER A 77 -11.44 -18.96 8.55
N GLU A 78 -12.63 -18.91 7.96
CA GLU A 78 -12.90 -18.22 6.70
C GLU A 78 -12.80 -16.70 6.88
N SER A 79 -13.41 -16.15 7.95
CA SER A 79 -13.33 -14.72 8.28
C SER A 79 -11.89 -14.26 8.55
N ALA A 80 -11.08 -15.08 9.23
CA ALA A 80 -9.68 -14.78 9.46
C ALA A 80 -8.84 -14.78 8.16
N ALA A 81 -9.18 -15.66 7.21
CA ALA A 81 -8.54 -15.69 5.90
C ALA A 81 -8.93 -14.47 5.05
N ASP A 82 -10.19 -14.07 5.08
CA ASP A 82 -10.73 -12.92 4.36
C ASP A 82 -10.06 -11.60 4.80
N ALA A 83 -9.95 -11.37 6.12
CA ALA A 83 -9.25 -10.21 6.67
C ALA A 83 -7.75 -10.17 6.28
N LYS A 84 -7.11 -11.35 6.15
CA LYS A 84 -5.72 -11.44 5.71
C LYS A 84 -5.58 -11.16 4.21
N LEU A 85 -6.53 -11.59 3.39
CA LEU A 85 -6.56 -11.28 1.96
C LEU A 85 -6.73 -9.78 1.72
N ASP A 86 -7.65 -9.12 2.43
CA ASP A 86 -7.83 -7.66 2.35
C ASP A 86 -6.55 -6.91 2.71
N SER A 87 -5.85 -7.34 3.77
CA SER A 87 -4.55 -6.75 4.16
C SER A 87 -3.50 -6.90 3.06
N LEU A 88 -3.36 -8.10 2.48
CA LEU A 88 -2.39 -8.35 1.41
C LEU A 88 -2.73 -7.58 0.13
N GLN A 89 -4.02 -7.42 -0.18
CA GLN A 89 -4.45 -6.64 -1.34
C GLN A 89 -4.12 -5.16 -1.16
N LYS A 90 -4.32 -4.63 0.04
CA LYS A 90 -3.91 -3.26 0.38
C LYS A 90 -2.39 -3.07 0.27
N GLU A 91 -1.59 -4.00 0.79
CA GLU A 91 -0.13 -3.95 0.65
C GLU A 91 0.32 -3.96 -0.82
N LEU A 92 -0.32 -4.78 -1.66
CA LEU A 92 -0.04 -4.84 -3.09
C LEU A 92 -0.37 -3.52 -3.81
N GLU A 93 -1.49 -2.89 -3.48
CA GLU A 93 -1.84 -1.56 -4.01
C GLU A 93 -0.83 -0.49 -3.59
N GLU A 94 -0.35 -0.53 -2.33
CA GLU A 94 0.70 0.36 -1.84
C GLU A 94 2.02 0.15 -2.61
N GLU A 95 2.41 -1.10 -2.88
CA GLU A 95 3.62 -1.41 -3.64
C GLU A 95 3.55 -0.92 -5.10
N GLN A 96 2.41 -1.10 -5.76
CA GLN A 96 2.18 -0.57 -7.11
C GLN A 96 2.26 0.97 -7.15
N ASN A 97 1.73 1.64 -6.12
CA ASN A 97 1.84 3.09 -6.00
C ASN A 97 3.30 3.54 -5.78
N LEU A 98 4.09 2.78 -5.03
CA LEU A 98 5.52 3.05 -4.86
C LEU A 98 6.27 2.94 -6.19
N GLU A 99 5.98 1.92 -7.01
CA GLU A 99 6.59 1.76 -8.34
C GLU A 99 6.29 2.96 -9.24
N LEU A 100 5.06 3.48 -9.22
CA LEU A 100 4.70 4.71 -9.95
C LEU A 100 5.49 5.93 -9.48
N ILE A 101 5.63 6.11 -8.16
CA ILE A 101 6.38 7.23 -7.58
C ILE A 101 7.87 7.15 -7.95
N VAL A 102 8.46 5.95 -7.94
CA VAL A 102 9.86 5.73 -8.33
C VAL A 102 10.08 6.15 -9.79
N ASN A 103 9.22 5.72 -10.70
CA ASN A 103 9.31 6.12 -12.11
C ASN A 103 9.20 7.64 -12.30
N GLU A 104 8.32 8.31 -11.53
CA GLU A 104 8.21 9.78 -11.57
C GLU A 104 9.47 10.48 -11.03
N ILE A 105 10.08 9.94 -9.98
CA ILE A 105 11.34 10.46 -9.43
C ILE A 105 12.46 10.35 -10.48
N ASP A 106 12.57 9.22 -11.17
CA ASP A 106 13.58 9.01 -12.22
C ASP A 106 13.40 10.02 -13.38
N ASP A 107 12.16 10.24 -13.81
CA ASP A 107 11.84 11.25 -14.83
C ASP A 107 12.22 12.67 -14.39
N LEU A 108 11.98 13.01 -13.13
CA LEU A 108 12.35 14.31 -12.55
C LEU A 108 13.87 14.45 -12.42
N GLU A 109 14.58 13.37 -12.11
CA GLU A 109 16.03 13.34 -12.03
C GLU A 109 16.67 13.60 -13.40
N HIS A 110 16.18 12.96 -14.46
CA HIS A 110 16.62 13.22 -15.84
C HIS A 110 16.34 14.67 -16.29
N LYS A 111 15.18 15.22 -15.92
CA LYS A 111 14.86 16.64 -16.18
C LYS A 111 15.82 17.56 -15.44
N ARG A 112 16.16 17.25 -14.18
CA ARG A 112 17.11 18.02 -13.37
C ARG A 112 18.50 18.04 -14.02
N GLU A 113 18.97 16.91 -14.51
CA GLU A 113 20.25 16.80 -15.22
C GLU A 113 20.27 17.69 -16.47
N THR A 114 19.22 17.60 -17.30
CA THR A 114 19.09 18.41 -18.52
C THR A 114 19.12 19.92 -18.20
N VAL A 115 18.42 20.35 -17.15
CA VAL A 115 18.41 21.75 -16.72
C VAL A 115 19.79 22.20 -16.20
N GLU A 116 20.50 21.33 -15.49
CA GLU A 116 21.84 21.64 -14.99
C GLU A 116 22.85 21.83 -16.14
N GLU A 117 22.81 20.98 -17.17
CA GLU A 117 23.65 21.11 -18.37
C GLU A 117 23.39 22.44 -19.11
N GLN A 118 22.11 22.81 -19.26
CA GLN A 118 21.73 24.09 -19.85
C GLN A 118 22.25 25.27 -19.02
N ARG A 119 22.15 25.19 -17.68
CA ARG A 119 22.66 26.24 -16.78
C ARG A 119 24.17 26.43 -16.92
N GLN A 120 24.92 25.34 -17.04
CA GLN A 120 26.37 25.41 -17.25
C GLN A 120 26.74 26.03 -18.59
N THR A 121 25.98 25.72 -19.64
CA THR A 121 26.17 26.30 -20.97
C THR A 121 25.92 27.80 -20.97
N ILE A 122 24.83 28.26 -20.35
CA ILE A 122 24.52 29.69 -20.19
C ILE A 122 25.63 30.40 -19.42
N LYS A 123 26.08 29.82 -18.30
CA LYS A 123 27.17 30.40 -17.49
C LYS A 123 28.45 30.60 -18.30
N LYS A 124 28.78 29.67 -19.20
CA LYS A 124 29.94 29.79 -20.09
C LYS A 124 29.74 30.89 -21.12
N LEU A 125 28.55 30.97 -21.73
CA LEU A 125 28.22 32.03 -22.69
C LEU A 125 28.28 33.42 -22.06
N ASP A 126 27.77 33.58 -20.84
CA ASP A 126 27.85 34.85 -20.10
C ASP A 126 29.31 35.26 -19.84
N GLN A 127 30.16 34.31 -19.44
CA GLN A 127 31.59 34.58 -19.25
C GLN A 127 32.28 34.99 -20.55
N ASP A 128 31.98 34.31 -21.65
CA ASP A 128 32.54 34.63 -22.96
C ASP A 128 32.03 35.99 -23.47
N GLN A 129 30.77 36.34 -23.21
CA GLN A 129 30.19 37.65 -23.51
C GLN A 129 30.89 38.77 -22.73
N VAL A 130 31.07 38.60 -21.41
CA VAL A 130 31.79 39.57 -20.58
C VAL A 130 33.24 39.74 -21.07
N ARG A 131 33.91 38.65 -21.44
CA ARG A 131 35.26 38.69 -22.00
C ARG A 131 35.30 39.45 -23.34
N ALA A 132 34.36 39.19 -24.23
CA ALA A 132 34.25 39.88 -25.52
C ALA A 132 34.00 41.38 -25.31
N GLN A 133 33.10 41.74 -24.39
CA GLN A 133 32.82 43.13 -24.04
C GLN A 133 34.05 43.83 -23.45
N MET A 134 34.78 43.20 -22.53
CA MET A 134 36.02 43.76 -21.96
C MET A 134 37.06 44.01 -23.06
N LYS A 135 37.22 43.06 -23.99
CA LYS A 135 38.14 43.20 -25.14
C LYS A 135 37.76 44.37 -26.04
N LEU A 136 36.47 44.51 -26.37
CA LEU A 136 35.97 45.63 -27.17
C LEU A 136 36.13 46.97 -26.44
N SER A 137 35.87 47.01 -25.13
CA SER A 137 36.07 48.20 -24.30
C SER A 137 37.54 48.62 -24.24
N MET A 138 38.46 47.64 -24.13
CA MET A 138 39.90 47.89 -24.21
C MET A 138 40.27 48.51 -25.56
N TYR A 139 39.79 47.95 -26.68
CA TYR A 139 40.04 48.53 -28.00
C TYR A 139 39.52 49.95 -28.11
N ALA A 140 38.25 50.18 -27.77
CA ALA A 140 37.66 51.52 -27.79
C ALA A 140 38.41 52.52 -26.90
N SER A 141 38.97 52.08 -25.77
CA SER A 141 39.75 52.95 -24.87
C SER A 141 41.11 53.34 -25.43
N VAL A 142 41.73 52.46 -26.22
CA VAL A 142 43.05 52.70 -26.84
C VAL A 142 42.90 53.50 -28.13
N THR A 143 41.90 53.16 -28.95
CA THR A 143 41.76 53.74 -30.29
C THR A 143 40.80 54.92 -30.33
N ASN A 144 39.96 55.10 -29.30
CA ASN A 144 38.85 56.06 -29.28
C ASN A 144 37.96 55.97 -30.54
N THR A 145 37.87 54.79 -31.17
CA THR A 145 37.12 54.60 -32.41
C THR A 145 35.82 53.85 -32.19
N ILE A 146 34.79 54.24 -32.94
CA ILE A 146 33.49 53.58 -33.01
C ILE A 146 33.24 53.17 -34.47
N PRO A 147 33.34 51.88 -34.80
CA PRO A 147 33.15 51.39 -36.16
C PRO A 147 31.66 51.36 -36.55
N TYR A 148 31.36 51.59 -37.82
CA TYR A 148 30.03 51.37 -38.38
C TYR A 148 29.89 49.92 -38.86
N LEU A 149 28.89 49.21 -38.33
CA LEU A 149 28.67 47.78 -38.65
C LEU A 149 27.74 47.55 -39.86
N GLY A 150 27.25 48.62 -40.49
CA GLY A 150 26.20 48.55 -41.51
C GLY A 150 26.67 48.11 -42.90
N ASN A 151 27.97 48.11 -43.21
CA ASN A 151 28.48 47.72 -44.52
C ASN A 151 29.74 46.84 -44.37
N PRO A 152 29.66 45.51 -44.65
CA PRO A 152 30.80 44.61 -44.49
C PRO A 152 31.89 44.82 -45.56
N SER A 153 31.57 45.52 -46.66
CA SER A 153 32.50 45.74 -47.77
C SER A 153 33.43 46.94 -47.56
N ARG A 154 33.22 47.75 -46.51
CA ARG A 154 34.01 48.95 -46.23
C ARG A 154 34.38 49.05 -44.76
N ILE A 155 35.60 49.47 -44.48
CA ILE A 155 36.07 49.76 -43.12
C ILE A 155 35.73 51.22 -42.84
N SER A 156 34.68 51.47 -42.06
CA SER A 156 34.21 52.82 -41.76
C SER A 156 33.87 52.99 -40.30
N GLY A 157 33.95 54.22 -39.81
CA GLY A 157 33.69 54.54 -38.42
C GLY A 157 33.97 56.00 -38.12
N HIS A 158 34.00 56.33 -36.84
CA HIS A 158 34.44 57.64 -36.38
C HIS A 158 35.41 57.52 -35.21
N ILE A 159 36.29 58.50 -35.07
CA ILE A 159 37.24 58.68 -33.97
C ILE A 159 36.68 59.79 -33.06
N VAL A 160 36.66 59.55 -31.75
CA VAL A 160 36.09 60.44 -30.74
C VAL A 160 37.19 61.04 -29.87
N GLU A 161 37.46 62.33 -30.04
CA GLU A 161 38.39 63.06 -29.16
C GLU A 161 37.61 63.56 -27.93
N ARG A 162 37.83 62.91 -26.77
CA ARG A 162 37.08 63.18 -25.53
C ARG A 162 37.22 64.61 -25.01
N ASP A 163 38.40 65.21 -25.15
CA ASP A 163 38.70 66.53 -24.57
C ASP A 163 38.21 67.68 -25.45
N ARG A 164 38.20 67.50 -26.77
CA ARG A 164 37.81 68.54 -27.74
C ARG A 164 36.40 68.38 -28.29
N LYS A 165 35.71 67.27 -27.98
CA LYS A 165 34.39 66.90 -28.54
C LYS A 165 34.39 66.88 -30.07
N VAL A 166 35.52 66.52 -30.69
CA VAL A 166 35.64 66.40 -32.14
C VAL A 166 35.36 64.94 -32.54
N VAL A 167 34.58 64.77 -33.61
CA VAL A 167 34.25 63.47 -34.18
C VAL A 167 34.72 63.46 -35.63
N GLU A 168 35.81 62.74 -35.90
CA GLU A 168 36.35 62.60 -37.26
C GLU A 168 35.90 61.28 -37.87
N LYS A 169 35.29 61.34 -39.06
CA LYS A 169 34.77 60.16 -39.76
C LYS A 169 35.84 59.60 -40.70
N PHE A 170 36.02 58.28 -40.70
CA PHE A 170 36.87 57.58 -41.66
C PHE A 170 36.10 56.54 -42.47
N GLU A 171 36.53 56.31 -43.70
CA GLU A 171 35.99 55.29 -44.60
C GLU A 171 37.08 54.82 -45.57
N PHE A 172 37.35 53.52 -45.56
CA PHE A 172 38.35 52.87 -46.40
C PHE A 172 37.73 51.71 -47.18
N ASP A 173 38.13 51.60 -48.45
CA ASP A 173 37.73 50.52 -49.33
C ASP A 173 38.85 49.46 -49.38
N PRO A 174 38.62 48.23 -48.90
CA PRO A 174 39.62 47.15 -48.90
C PRO A 174 40.14 46.77 -50.30
N SER A 175 39.45 47.17 -51.38
CA SER A 175 39.91 46.93 -52.76
C SER A 175 40.98 47.93 -53.23
N THR A 176 41.13 49.05 -52.53
CA THR A 176 41.97 50.19 -52.97
C THR A 176 43.29 50.31 -52.21
N ALA A 177 43.38 49.73 -51.01
CA ALA A 177 44.55 49.83 -50.13
C ALA A 177 44.81 48.49 -49.43
N THR A 178 46.08 48.22 -49.09
CA THR A 178 46.41 47.02 -48.33
C THR A 178 45.92 47.15 -46.88
N THR A 179 45.70 46.03 -46.21
CA THR A 179 45.32 46.02 -44.78
C THR A 179 46.33 46.76 -43.91
N PHE A 180 47.62 46.71 -44.27
CA PHE A 180 48.68 47.44 -43.59
C PHE A 180 48.54 48.96 -43.78
N ASP A 181 48.31 49.42 -45.02
CA ASP A 181 48.17 50.84 -45.33
C ASP A 181 46.93 51.45 -44.66
N THR A 182 45.82 50.70 -44.62
CA THR A 182 44.60 51.10 -43.91
C THR A 182 44.84 51.21 -42.41
N CYS A 183 45.47 50.21 -41.78
CA CYS A 183 45.81 50.25 -40.35
C CYS A 183 46.72 51.43 -40.02
N ASN A 184 47.78 51.64 -40.81
CA ASN A 184 48.72 52.74 -40.59
C ASN A 184 48.04 54.12 -40.74
N SER A 185 47.12 54.23 -41.70
CA SER A 185 46.32 55.46 -41.89
C SER A 185 45.40 55.72 -40.69
N ILE A 186 44.75 54.69 -40.16
CA ILE A 186 43.90 54.81 -38.96
C ILE A 186 44.73 55.20 -37.74
N TRP A 187 45.88 54.56 -37.49
CA TRP A 187 46.75 54.92 -36.37
C TRP A 187 47.25 56.37 -36.44
N LYS A 188 47.62 56.85 -37.63
CA LYS A 188 48.00 58.26 -37.82
C LYS A 188 46.86 59.23 -37.46
N MET A 189 45.61 58.89 -37.79
CA MET A 189 44.46 59.71 -37.41
C MET A 189 44.20 59.67 -35.89
N ILE A 190 44.45 58.53 -35.24
CA ILE A 190 44.33 58.39 -33.77
C ILE A 190 45.41 59.23 -33.05
N ASP A 191 46.66 59.21 -33.52
CA ASP A 191 47.77 59.97 -32.90
C ASP A 191 47.62 61.50 -33.05
N LEU A 192 46.81 61.95 -34.01
CA LEU A 192 46.52 63.36 -34.28
C LEU A 192 45.29 63.89 -33.51
N ALA A 193 44.46 62.98 -32.98
CA ALA A 193 43.26 63.24 -32.19
C ALA A 193 43.53 63.13 -30.68
#